data_AF-A0A529T050-F1
#
_entry.id   AF-A0A529T050-F1
#
_cell.length_a   1.000
_cell.length_b   1.000
_cell.length_c   1.000
_cell.angle_alpha   90.00
_cell.angle_beta   90.00
_cell.angle_gamma   90.00
#
_symmetry.space_group_name_H-M   'P 1'
#
loop_
_entity.id
_entity.type
_entity.pdbx_description
1 polymer ?
#
loop_
_entity_poly.entity_id
_entity_poly.type
_entity_poly.pdbx_seq_one_letter_code
_entity_poly.pdbx_strand_id
1 'polypeptide(L)'
;MQTEYINAFDIVVGVLWRFWPVWIALILVMGVSFAYKKRLGLYGQLFDSGVGIAGVFICLFWLFTAIFASTISPFDPLAQVSVMKDALPGAIEPASKLIYYFG
;
A
#
# COMPACT_ATOMS: atom_id res chain seq x y z
N MET A 1 -18.68 -6.46 -23.71
CA MET A 1 -17.93 -7.49 -22.96
C MET A 1 -18.48 -7.47 -21.54
N GLN A 2 -18.90 -8.60 -20.98
CA GLN A 2 -19.39 -8.65 -19.60
C GLN A 2 -18.19 -8.45 -18.67
N THR A 3 -18.18 -7.37 -17.88
CA THR A 3 -17.20 -7.18 -16.82
C THR A 3 -17.68 -7.96 -15.59
N GLU A 4 -16.85 -8.86 -15.09
CA GLU A 4 -17.10 -9.54 -13.82
C GLU A 4 -16.73 -8.60 -12.67
N TYR A 5 -17.46 -8.70 -11.56
CA TYR A 5 -17.27 -7.85 -10.40
C TYR A 5 -16.94 -8.67 -9.16
N ILE A 6 -15.99 -8.18 -8.37
CA ILE A 6 -15.72 -8.69 -7.02
C ILE A 6 -16.54 -7.93 -5.97
N ASN A 7 -16.76 -8.56 -4.82
CA ASN A 7 -17.51 -7.94 -3.73
C ASN A 7 -16.70 -6.83 -3.05
N ALA A 8 -17.38 -5.91 -2.37
CA ALA A 8 -16.72 -4.82 -1.64
C ALA A 8 -15.71 -5.31 -0.58
N PHE A 9 -15.98 -6.45 0.06
CA PHE A 9 -15.04 -7.06 1.00
C PHE A 9 -13.74 -7.49 0.32
N ASP A 10 -13.86 -8.13 -0.84
CA ASP A 10 -12.71 -8.60 -1.62
C ASP A 10 -11.88 -7.43 -2.16
N ILE A 11 -12.51 -6.28 -2.42
CA ILE A 11 -11.80 -5.04 -2.79
C ILE A 11 -10.88 -4.63 -1.64
N VAL A 12 -11.41 -4.50 -0.43
CA VAL A 12 -10.64 -4.05 0.74
C VAL A 12 -9.53 -5.04 1.08
N VAL A 13 -9.83 -6.33 1.13
CA VAL A 13 -8.84 -7.37 1.41
C VAL A 13 -7.77 -7.42 0.31
N GLY A 14 -8.18 -7.32 -0.95
CA GLY A 14 -7.26 -7.31 -2.08
C GLY A 14 -6.29 -6.13 -2.03
N VAL A 15 -6.77 -4.93 -1.71
CA VAL A 15 -5.91 -3.76 -1.53
C VAL A 15 -4.95 -3.97 -0.36
N LEU A 16 -5.45 -4.37 0.81
CA LEU A 16 -4.61 -4.60 2.00
C LEU A 16 -3.53 -5.67 1.73
N TRP A 17 -3.87 -6.70 0.97
CA TRP A 17 -2.94 -7.76 0.57
C TRP A 17 -1.84 -7.24 -0.34
N ARG A 18 -2.15 -6.34 -1.29
CA ARG A 18 -1.15 -5.73 -2.18
C ARG A 18 -0.11 -4.88 -1.43
N PHE A 19 -0.47 -4.34 -0.27
CA PHE A 19 0.45 -3.62 0.62
C PHE A 19 1.38 -4.54 1.45
N TRP A 20 1.36 -5.86 1.24
CA TRP A 20 2.26 -6.80 1.94
C TRP A 20 3.75 -6.39 1.98
N PRO A 21 4.40 -5.85 0.92
CA PRO A 21 5.81 -5.50 1.02
C PRO A 21 6.03 -4.26 1.91
N VAL A 22 5.05 -3.34 1.95
CA VAL A 22 5.07 -2.15 2.83
C VAL A 22 4.98 -2.59 4.28
N TRP A 23 4.06 -3.50 4.60
CA TRP A 23 3.90 -4.01 5.96
C TRP A 23 5.17 -4.71 6.46
N ILE A 24 5.80 -5.55 5.64
CA ILE A 24 7.06 -6.21 5.99
C ILE A 24 8.18 -5.20 6.20
N ALA A 25 8.35 -4.25 5.28
CA ALA A 25 9.39 -3.21 5.40
C ALA A 25 9.19 -2.35 6.65
N LEU A 26 7.93 -1.98 6.95
CA LEU A 26 7.58 -1.25 8.17
C LEU A 26 7.92 -2.05 9.43
N ILE A 27 7.51 -3.31 9.52
CA ILE A 27 7.78 -4.16 10.69
C ILE A 27 9.30 -4.28 10.90
N LEU A 28 10.07 -4.49 9.83
CA LEU A 28 11.53 -4.60 9.93
C LEU A 28 12.17 -3.30 10.41
N VAL A 29 11.88 -2.17 9.76
CA VAL A 29 12.51 -0.90 10.12
C VAL A 29 12.04 -0.41 11.49
N MET A 30 10.73 -0.44 11.75
CA MET A 30 10.19 -0.06 13.06
C MET A 30 10.72 -0.97 14.17
N GLY A 31 10.81 -2.28 13.93
CA GLY A 31 11.34 -3.24 14.89
C GLY A 31 12.81 -2.99 15.22
N VAL A 32 13.65 -2.79 14.20
CA VAL A 32 15.08 -2.46 14.38
C VAL A 32 15.22 -1.11 15.08
N SER A 33 14.50 -0.08 14.64
CA SER A 33 14.58 1.26 15.24
C SER A 33 14.14 1.26 16.70
N PHE A 34 13.12 0.48 17.04
CA PHE A 34 12.67 0.34 18.42
C PHE A 34 13.69 -0.43 19.29
N ALA A 35 14.24 -1.53 18.78
CA ALA A 35 15.23 -2.35 19.51
C ALA A 35 16.52 -1.56 19.81
N TYR A 36 16.98 -0.73 18.87
CA TYR A 36 18.21 0.03 19.00
C TYR A 36 18.00 1.49 19.42
N LYS A 37 16.79 1.89 19.84
CA LYS A 37 16.48 3.29 20.16
C LYS A 37 17.47 3.96 21.13
N LYS A 38 17.98 3.23 22.13
CA LYS A 38 18.96 3.75 23.10
C LYS A 38 20.33 4.09 22.49
N ARG A 39 20.65 3.57 21.30
CA ARG A 39 21.93 3.77 20.61
C ARG A 39 21.85 4.78 19.45
N LEU A 40 20.64 5.20 19.07
CA LEU A 40 20.40 6.03 17.88
C LEU A 40 20.36 7.54 18.18
N GLY A 41 20.63 7.95 19.43
CA GLY A 41 20.64 9.36 19.83
C GLY A 41 19.28 10.04 19.60
N LEU A 42 19.30 11.18 18.91
CA LEU A 42 18.11 11.99 18.60
C LEU A 42 17.04 11.23 17.80
N TYR A 43 17.45 10.34 16.89
CA TYR A 43 16.49 9.50 16.16
C TYR A 43 15.77 8.53 17.11
N GLY A 44 16.51 7.94 18.05
CA GLY A 44 15.96 7.07 19.08
C GLY A 44 14.94 7.77 19.98
N GLN A 45 15.12 9.07 20.23
CA GLN A 45 14.21 9.87 21.05
C GLN A 45 12.80 10.01 20.44
N LEU A 46 12.67 9.89 19.12
CA LEU A 46 11.36 9.84 18.45
C LEU A 46 10.55 8.61 18.90
N PHE A 47 11.22 7.53 19.29
CA PHE A 47 10.60 6.28 19.75
C PHE A 47 10.30 6.26 21.27
N ASP A 48 10.48 7.39 21.96
CA ASP A 48 10.10 7.53 23.38
C ASP A 48 8.69 8.11 23.57
N SER A 49 8.09 8.68 22.52
CA SER A 49 6.72 9.22 22.55
C SER A 49 5.83 8.56 21.49
N GLY A 50 4.55 8.36 21.81
CA GLY A 50 3.58 7.82 20.85
C GLY A 50 3.43 8.70 19.60
N VAL A 51 3.54 10.02 19.75
CA VAL A 51 3.48 10.98 18.63
C VAL A 51 4.67 10.81 17.69
N GLY A 52 5.88 10.68 18.22
CA GLY A 52 7.09 10.47 17.41
C GLY A 52 7.05 9.13 16.66
N ILE A 53 6.60 8.05 17.32
CA ILE A 53 6.40 6.73 16.70
C ILE A 53 5.37 6.82 15.56
N ALA A 54 4.24 7.47 15.79
CA ALA A 54 3.20 7.67 14.77
C ALA A 54 3.72 8.48 13.58
N GLY A 55 4.51 9.54 13.83
CA GLY A 55 5.14 10.35 12.79
C GLY A 55 6.13 9.56 11.94
N VAL A 56 7.01 8.78 12.57
CA VAL A 56 7.94 7.91 11.82
C VAL A 56 7.19 6.85 11.03
N PHE A 57 6.16 6.24 11.63
CA PHE A 57 5.33 5.23 10.98
C PHE A 57 4.63 5.77 9.73
N ILE A 58 3.96 6.92 9.80
CA ILE A 58 3.24 7.48 8.64
C ILE A 58 4.20 7.91 7.53
N CYS A 59 5.35 8.50 7.87
CA CYS A 59 6.38 8.87 6.90
C CYS A 59 6.94 7.64 6.19
N LEU A 60 7.32 6.60 6.94
CA LEU A 60 7.84 5.36 6.37
C LEU A 60 6.79 4.59 5.57
N PHE A 61 5.52 4.61 6.00
CA PHE A 61 4.43 3.99 5.27
C PHE A 61 4.32 4.56 3.86
N TRP A 62 4.28 5.89 3.72
CA TRP A 62 4.19 6.54 2.42
C TRP A 62 5.49 6.40 1.60
N LEU A 63 6.65 6.46 2.24
CA LEU A 63 7.94 6.22 1.58
C LEU A 63 7.99 4.82 0.93
N PHE A 64 7.66 3.77 1.69
CA PHE A 64 7.65 2.41 1.17
C PHE A 64 6.54 2.18 0.16
N THR A 65 5.38 2.82 0.33
CA THR A 65 4.29 2.78 -0.65
C THR A 65 4.75 3.34 -2.00
N ALA A 66 5.49 4.45 -2.01
CA ALA A 66 6.06 5.03 -3.22
C ALA A 66 7.13 4.12 -3.85
N ILE A 67 8.01 3.54 -3.03
CA ILE A 67 9.07 2.62 -3.51
C ILE A 67 8.46 1.35 -4.14
N PHE A 68 7.42 0.79 -3.53
CA PHE A 68 6.76 -0.43 -4.00
C PHE A 68 5.55 -0.17 -4.90
N ALA A 69 5.42 1.05 -5.45
CA ALA A 69 4.26 1.45 -6.24
C ALA A 69 4.01 0.53 -7.46
N SER A 70 5.06 0.00 -8.09
CA SER A 70 4.94 -0.95 -9.21
C SER A 70 4.34 -2.31 -8.80
N THR A 71 4.49 -2.71 -7.54
CA THR A 71 3.86 -3.93 -7.00
C THR A 71 2.45 -3.63 -6.50
N ILE A 72 2.26 -2.48 -5.86
CA ILE A 72 0.99 -2.08 -5.22
C ILE A 72 -0.04 -1.66 -6.27
N SER A 73 0.35 -0.97 -7.34
CA SER A 73 -0.57 -0.54 -8.40
C SER A 73 -0.79 -1.67 -9.42
N PRO A 74 -2.04 -2.08 -9.69
CA PRO A 74 -2.31 -3.07 -10.74
C PRO A 74 -2.02 -2.51 -12.12
N PHE A 75 -2.27 -1.22 -12.31
CA PHE A 75 -2.18 -0.55 -13.60
C PHE A 75 -1.05 0.45 -13.60
N ASP A 76 -0.47 0.66 -14.78
CA ASP A 76 0.46 1.75 -15.00
C ASP A 76 -0.31 3.08 -14.91
N PRO A 77 0.10 4.03 -14.05
CA PRO A 77 -0.58 5.31 -13.90
C PRO A 77 -0.63 6.16 -15.18
N LEU A 78 0.24 5.90 -16.16
CA LEU A 78 0.26 6.59 -17.44
C LEU A 78 -0.54 5.85 -18.53
N ALA A 79 -0.84 4.57 -18.33
CA ALA A 79 -1.59 3.77 -19.30
C ALA A 79 -3.10 3.98 -19.11
N GLN A 80 -3.77 4.50 -20.14
CA GLN A 80 -5.21 4.70 -20.11
C GLN A 80 -5.94 3.51 -20.72
N VAL A 81 -6.62 2.72 -19.88
CA VAL A 81 -7.49 1.62 -20.34
C VAL A 81 -8.88 2.19 -20.64
N SER A 82 -9.10 2.65 -21.87
CA SER A 82 -10.35 3.29 -22.30
C SER A 82 -11.60 2.41 -22.12
N VAL A 83 -11.43 1.08 -22.11
CA VAL A 83 -12.49 0.09 -21.86
C VAL A 83 -13.06 0.19 -20.45
N MET A 84 -12.26 0.63 -19.48
CA MET A 84 -12.63 0.67 -18.05
C MET A 84 -13.02 2.08 -17.57
N LYS A 85 -13.16 3.06 -18.48
CA LYS A 85 -13.40 4.47 -18.10
C LYS A 85 -14.67 4.72 -17.26
N ASP A 86 -15.69 3.88 -17.45
CA ASP A 86 -16.98 3.93 -16.73
C ASP A 86 -17.17 2.68 -15.85
N ALA A 87 -16.10 1.90 -15.63
CA ALA A 87 -16.17 0.69 -14.83
C ALA A 87 -16.36 1.03 -13.35
N LEU A 88 -17.28 0.33 -12.69
CA LEU A 88 -17.48 0.48 -11.26
C LEU A 88 -16.32 -0.17 -10.48
N PRO A 89 -16.06 0.28 -9.23
CA PRO A 89 -15.14 -0.40 -8.33
C PRO A 89 -15.43 -1.90 -8.24
N GLY A 90 -14.37 -2.71 -8.27
CA GLY A 90 -14.41 -4.17 -8.28
C GLY A 90 -14.48 -4.81 -9.66
N ALA A 91 -14.51 -4.05 -10.76
CA ALA A 91 -14.54 -4.60 -12.12
C ALA A 91 -13.23 -5.33 -12.47
N ILE A 92 -13.34 -6.48 -13.14
CA ILE A 92 -12.20 -7.22 -13.68
C ILE A 92 -11.99 -6.82 -15.14
N GLU A 93 -10.78 -6.38 -15.46
CA GLU A 93 -10.41 -5.97 -16.81
C GLU A 93 -10.30 -7.22 -17.72
N PRO A 94 -11.03 -7.29 -18.86
CA PRO A 94 -11.15 -8.54 -19.62
C PRO A 94 -9.85 -9.08 -20.23
N ALA A 95 -8.87 -8.22 -20.52
CA ALA A 95 -7.65 -8.61 -21.23
C ALA A 95 -6.52 -9.06 -20.28
N SER A 96 -6.24 -8.27 -19.25
CA SER A 96 -5.19 -8.48 -18.25
C SER A 96 -5.65 -9.29 -17.05
N LYS A 97 -6.98 -9.42 -16.85
CA LYS A 97 -7.60 -10.01 -15.66
C LYS A 97 -7.23 -9.30 -14.35
N LEU A 98 -6.75 -8.07 -14.45
CA LEU A 98 -6.47 -7.23 -13.29
C LEU A 98 -7.75 -6.60 -12.77
N ILE A 99 -7.76 -6.34 -11.46
CA ILE A 99 -8.94 -5.85 -10.74
C ILE A 99 -8.84 -4.33 -10.60
N TYR A 100 -9.88 -3.62 -11.03
CA TYR A 100 -10.10 -2.22 -10.74
C TYR A 100 -10.66 -2.07 -9.33
N TYR A 101 -9.79 -1.93 -8.32
CA TYR A 101 -10.24 -1.89 -6.92
C TYR A 101 -11.16 -0.70 -6.62
N PHE A 102 -10.81 0.51 -7.06
CA PHE A 102 -11.52 1.74 -6.67
C PHE A 102 -12.17 2.52 -7.82
N GLY A 103 -12.22 1.92 -9.03
CA GLY A 103 -12.68 2.60 -10.25
C GLY A 103 -11.58 3.41 -10.91
#